data_AF-A0A8J3QZK3-F1
#
_entry.id   AF-A0A8J3QZK3-F1
#
_cell.length_a   1.000
_cell.length_b   1.000
_cell.length_c   1.000
_cell.angle_alpha   90.00
_cell.angle_beta   90.00
_cell.angle_gamma   90.00
#
_symmetry.space_group_name_H-M   'P 1'
#
loop_
_entity.id
_entity.type
_entity.pdbx_description
1 polymer ?
#
loop_
_entity_poly.entity_id
_entity_poly.type
_entity_poly.pdbx_seq_one_letter_code
_entity_poly.pdbx_strand_id
1 'polypeptide(L)'
;MAPDVGLVSCASSIAGLPDPPDDYRVVARNVAVPIASVLQVIDQGGADPAARLFAKWGLLVRAGAAVDLRVGPGWEDRARLSWGGAAVSATAVQVPACPAPSSSAWLVFAGGTLVAQPACLPLIVRSQGQETQVRLGVGVPCGSPGSS
;
A
#
# COMPACT_ATOMS: atom_id res chain seq x y z
N MET A 1 23.60 0.54 -2.97
CA MET A 1 22.62 -0.43 -2.43
C MET A 1 21.40 -0.36 -3.33
N ALA A 2 20.96 -1.48 -3.91
CA ALA A 2 19.73 -1.48 -4.72
C ALA A 2 18.54 -1.09 -3.82
N PRO A 3 17.52 -0.39 -4.33
CA PRO A 3 16.31 -0.15 -3.56
C PRO A 3 15.72 -1.50 -3.14
N ASP A 4 15.34 -1.61 -1.88
CA ASP A 4 14.61 -2.75 -1.35
C ASP A 4 13.17 -2.69 -1.88
N VAL A 5 12.91 -3.48 -2.94
CA VAL A 5 11.66 -3.52 -3.69
C VAL A 5 11.09 -4.94 -3.67
N GLY A 6 9.88 -5.09 -3.15
CA GLY A 6 9.09 -6.32 -3.25
C GLY A 6 8.32 -6.39 -4.57
N LEU A 7 8.34 -7.55 -5.23
CA LEU A 7 7.51 -7.78 -6.41
C LEU A 7 6.20 -8.47 -6.02
N VAL A 8 5.06 -7.89 -6.41
CA VAL A 8 3.73 -8.44 -6.19
C VAL A 8 3.30 -9.21 -7.43
N SER A 9 3.20 -10.53 -7.32
CA SER A 9 2.75 -11.37 -8.44
C SER A 9 1.28 -11.15 -8.74
N CYS A 10 0.90 -11.11 -10.02
CA CYS A 10 -0.52 -11.09 -10.44
C CYS A 10 -1.31 -12.26 -9.86
N ALA A 11 -0.67 -13.42 -9.67
CA ALA A 11 -1.30 -14.60 -9.08
C ALA A 11 -1.64 -14.43 -7.60
N SER A 12 -1.12 -13.40 -6.93
CA SER A 12 -1.45 -13.06 -5.54
C SER A 12 -2.70 -12.17 -5.40
N SER A 13 -3.33 -11.80 -6.51
CA SER A 13 -4.64 -11.16 -6.49
C SER A 13 -5.67 -12.12 -5.88
N ILE A 14 -6.34 -11.69 -4.81
CA ILE A 14 -7.29 -12.51 -4.07
C ILE A 14 -8.74 -12.32 -4.55
N ALA A 15 -9.00 -11.26 -5.32
CA ALA A 15 -10.32 -10.96 -5.87
C ALA A 15 -10.21 -10.02 -7.08
N GLY A 16 -11.28 -9.98 -7.87
CA GLY A 16 -11.52 -8.97 -8.91
C GLY A 16 -12.81 -8.20 -8.61
N LEU A 17 -12.81 -6.89 -8.85
CA LEU A 17 -13.96 -6.01 -8.62
C LEU A 17 -14.29 -5.19 -9.87
N PRO A 18 -15.57 -4.86 -10.11
CA PRO A 18 -15.95 -3.92 -11.17
C PRO A 18 -15.49 -2.49 -10.83
N ASP A 19 -15.56 -2.08 -9.57
CA ASP A 19 -15.17 -0.76 -9.06
C ASP A 19 -14.60 -0.85 -7.63
N PRO A 20 -13.81 0.14 -7.18
CA PRO A 20 -13.35 0.21 -5.80
C PRO A 20 -14.54 0.44 -4.84
N PRO A 21 -14.52 -0.15 -3.63
CA PRO A 21 -15.53 0.11 -2.61
C PRO A 21 -15.57 1.59 -2.16
N ASP A 22 -16.68 2.02 -1.56
CA ASP A 22 -16.90 3.41 -1.12
C ASP A 22 -15.91 3.90 -0.05
N ASP A 23 -15.31 2.99 0.71
CA ASP A 23 -14.26 3.28 1.70
C ASP A 23 -12.84 3.33 1.07
N TYR A 24 -12.76 3.40 -0.25
CA TYR A 24 -11.54 3.58 -1.03
C TYR A 24 -11.61 4.83 -1.92
N ARG A 25 -10.45 5.44 -2.15
CA ARG A 25 -10.29 6.52 -3.14
C ARG A 25 -9.30 6.13 -4.21
N VAL A 26 -9.60 6.51 -5.44
CA VAL A 26 -8.67 6.35 -6.58
C VAL A 26 -7.62 7.46 -6.56
N VAL A 27 -6.36 7.08 -6.68
CA VAL A 27 -5.17 7.93 -6.73
C VAL A 27 -4.27 7.49 -7.89
N ALA A 28 -3.46 8.41 -8.43
CA ALA A 28 -2.67 8.16 -9.63
C ALA A 28 -3.45 7.44 -10.76
N ARG A 29 -4.77 7.70 -10.85
CA ARG A 29 -5.77 7.14 -11.79
C ARG A 29 -6.06 5.63 -11.70
N ASN A 30 -5.09 4.83 -11.30
CA ASN A 30 -5.12 3.37 -11.44
C ASN A 30 -4.93 2.60 -10.14
N VAL A 31 -4.86 3.31 -9.01
CA VAL A 31 -4.64 2.69 -7.70
C VAL A 31 -5.74 3.16 -6.75
N ALA A 32 -6.36 2.25 -6.02
CA ALA A 32 -7.28 2.60 -4.94
C ALA A 32 -6.66 2.27 -3.58
N VAL A 33 -6.73 3.24 -2.66
CA VAL A 33 -6.24 3.13 -1.28
C VAL A 33 -7.37 3.49 -0.30
N PRO A 34 -7.36 2.97 0.94
CA PRO A 34 -8.43 3.24 1.89
C PRO A 34 -8.54 4.73 2.24
N ILE A 35 -9.76 5.21 2.49
CA ILE A 35 -10.04 6.55 3.04
C ILE A 35 -10.17 6.56 4.55
N ALA A 36 -10.10 5.39 5.19
CA ALA A 36 -10.22 5.23 6.63
C ALA A 36 -9.32 6.22 7.39
N SER A 37 -9.90 6.88 8.40
CA SER A 37 -9.17 7.84 9.22
C SER A 37 -8.05 7.17 10.03
N VAL A 38 -8.27 5.91 10.45
CA VAL A 38 -7.30 5.09 11.19
C VAL A 38 -7.43 3.62 10.76
N LEU A 39 -6.34 3.04 10.27
CA LEU A 39 -6.18 1.61 10.08
C LEU A 39 -5.81 0.95 11.40
N GLN A 40 -6.47 -0.15 11.72
CA GLN A 40 -6.17 -0.94 12.91
C GLN A 40 -4.83 -1.65 12.75
N VAL A 41 -4.08 -1.73 13.85
CA VAL A 41 -2.77 -2.37 13.91
C VAL A 41 -2.80 -3.59 14.81
N ILE A 42 -1.99 -4.58 14.46
CA ILE A 42 -1.62 -5.68 15.35
C ILE A 42 -0.10 -5.65 15.54
N ASP A 43 0.36 -5.91 16.77
CA ASP A 43 1.77 -6.18 17.02
C ASP A 43 2.08 -7.58 16.47
N GLN A 44 2.93 -7.67 15.45
CA GLN A 44 3.24 -8.96 14.84
C GLN A 44 4.35 -9.70 15.58
N GLY A 45 5.09 -9.03 16.48
CA GLY A 45 6.32 -9.55 17.07
C GLY A 45 7.39 -9.84 16.01
N GLY A 46 8.55 -9.21 16.08
CA GLY A 46 9.57 -9.40 15.05
C GLY A 46 10.92 -8.78 15.41
N ALA A 47 11.96 -9.21 14.69
CA ALA A 47 13.32 -8.71 14.86
C ALA A 47 13.57 -7.36 14.15
N ASP A 48 12.80 -7.02 13.11
CA ASP A 48 12.92 -5.73 12.43
C ASP A 48 12.14 -4.65 13.22
N PRO A 49 12.84 -3.69 13.87
CA PRO A 49 12.17 -2.64 14.63
C PRO A 49 11.33 -1.71 13.76
N ALA A 50 11.58 -1.64 12.43
CA ALA A 50 10.77 -0.88 11.49
C ALA A 50 9.43 -1.56 11.15
N ALA A 51 9.27 -2.83 11.52
CA ALA A 51 8.19 -3.71 11.08
C ALA A 51 7.36 -4.29 12.23
N ARG A 52 7.25 -3.56 13.34
CA ARG A 52 6.58 -4.06 14.57
C ARG A 52 5.06 -4.16 14.44
N LEU A 53 4.42 -3.10 13.98
CA LEU A 53 2.96 -2.97 13.93
C LEU A 53 2.48 -3.12 12.49
N PHE A 54 1.64 -4.11 12.22
CA PHE A 54 1.05 -4.32 10.90
C PHE A 54 -0.38 -3.82 10.84
N ALA A 55 -0.66 -2.97 9.86
CA ALA A 55 -2.01 -2.60 9.46
C ALA A 55 -2.35 -3.28 8.14
N LYS A 56 -3.33 -4.18 8.18
CA LYS A 56 -3.84 -4.89 7.01
C LYS A 56 -4.75 -3.97 6.19
N TRP A 57 -4.53 -3.91 4.88
CA TRP A 57 -5.45 -3.29 3.94
C TRP A 57 -5.27 -3.86 2.52
N GLY A 58 -6.32 -3.82 1.71
CA GLY A 58 -6.27 -4.28 0.32
C GLY A 58 -5.71 -3.21 -0.60
N LEU A 59 -4.69 -3.50 -1.39
CA LEU A 59 -4.24 -2.62 -2.48
C LEU A 59 -5.06 -2.95 -3.72
N LEU A 60 -5.81 -1.97 -4.24
CA LEU A 60 -6.60 -2.15 -5.45
C LEU A 60 -5.85 -1.54 -6.63
N VAL A 61 -5.63 -2.32 -7.68
CA VAL A 61 -4.95 -1.88 -8.90
C VAL A 61 -5.83 -2.12 -10.10
N ARG A 62 -6.00 -1.11 -10.95
CA ARG A 62 -6.73 -1.26 -12.21
C ARG A 62 -6.01 -2.28 -13.08
N ALA A 63 -6.75 -3.24 -13.64
CA ALA A 63 -6.17 -4.26 -14.52
C ALA A 63 -5.45 -3.61 -15.72
N GLY A 64 -4.31 -4.17 -16.10
CA GLY A 64 -3.41 -3.64 -17.13
C GLY A 64 -2.51 -2.49 -16.69
N ALA A 65 -2.67 -1.93 -15.47
CA ALA A 65 -1.80 -0.90 -14.97
C ALA A 65 -0.62 -1.48 -14.19
N ALA A 66 0.59 -0.97 -14.46
CA ALA A 66 1.74 -1.15 -13.58
C ALA A 66 1.72 -0.10 -12.46
N VAL A 67 2.15 -0.49 -11.27
CA VAL A 67 2.15 0.33 -10.06
C VAL A 67 3.47 0.21 -9.33
N ASP A 68 3.99 1.34 -8.87
CA ASP A 68 5.07 1.43 -7.90
C ASP A 68 4.52 2.15 -6.66
N LEU A 69 4.56 1.47 -5.52
CA LEU A 69 4.12 1.99 -4.22
C LEU A 69 5.33 2.04 -3.30
N ARG A 70 5.60 3.19 -2.69
CA ARG A 70 6.79 3.39 -1.85
C ARG A 70 6.45 4.09 -0.54
N VAL A 71 7.21 3.82 0.51
CA VAL A 71 7.23 4.70 1.68
C VAL A 71 7.77 6.07 1.28
N GLY A 72 7.25 7.14 1.88
CA GLY A 72 7.72 8.49 1.63
C GLY A 72 9.16 8.71 2.13
N PRO A 73 9.89 9.72 1.60
CA PRO A 73 11.25 10.02 2.02
C PRO A 73 11.38 10.20 3.54
N GLY A 74 12.42 9.62 4.13
CA GLY A 74 12.69 9.64 5.57
C GLY A 74 11.91 8.60 6.38
N TRP A 75 11.19 7.68 5.72
CA TRP A 75 10.47 6.57 6.36
C TRP A 75 11.08 5.20 6.09
N GLU A 76 12.17 5.15 5.33
CA GLU A 76 12.85 3.93 4.92
C GLU A 76 13.39 3.12 6.10
N ASP A 77 13.62 3.72 7.28
CA ASP A 77 14.02 3.02 8.50
C ASP A 77 12.87 2.84 9.51
N ARG A 78 11.65 3.29 9.17
CA ARG A 78 10.51 3.37 10.10
C ARG A 78 9.27 2.62 9.64
N ALA A 79 9.24 2.24 8.36
CA ALA A 79 8.12 1.55 7.76
C ALA A 79 8.55 0.55 6.69
N ARG A 80 7.69 -0.44 6.47
CA ARG A 80 7.77 -1.41 5.39
C ARG A 80 6.41 -1.57 4.73
N LEU A 81 6.44 -2.09 3.51
CA LEU A 81 5.29 -2.51 2.72
C LEU A 81 5.36 -4.02 2.58
N SER A 82 4.22 -4.71 2.71
CA SER A 82 4.16 -6.16 2.54
C SER A 82 2.94 -6.59 1.75
N TRP A 83 3.19 -7.11 0.56
CA TRP A 83 2.23 -7.74 -0.35
C TRP A 83 2.91 -8.94 -1.02
N GLY A 84 2.15 -10.00 -1.30
CA GLY A 84 2.68 -11.20 -1.96
C GLY A 84 3.20 -12.30 -1.02
N GLY A 85 2.89 -12.23 0.28
CA GLY A 85 3.22 -13.26 1.27
C GLY A 85 4.17 -12.75 2.38
N ALA A 86 4.21 -13.47 3.50
CA ALA A 86 4.81 -13.03 4.77
C ALA A 86 6.32 -12.71 4.75
N ALA A 87 7.05 -13.02 3.67
CA ALA A 87 8.50 -12.91 3.60
C ALA A 87 9.05 -11.63 2.94
N VAL A 88 8.19 -10.80 2.33
CA VAL A 88 8.64 -9.60 1.64
C VAL A 88 8.12 -8.37 2.38
N SER A 89 8.97 -7.83 3.24
CA SER A 89 8.81 -6.49 3.81
C SER A 89 9.84 -5.61 3.16
N ALA A 90 9.40 -4.60 2.43
CA ALA A 90 10.27 -3.75 1.62
C ALA A 90 9.93 -2.27 1.76
N THR A 91 10.84 -1.37 1.41
CA THR A 91 10.53 0.08 1.34
C THR A 91 9.65 0.46 0.15
N ALA A 92 9.57 -0.42 -0.83
CA ALA A 92 8.78 -0.26 -2.04
C ALA A 92 8.17 -1.61 -2.46
N VAL A 93 7.01 -1.57 -3.12
CA VAL A 93 6.45 -2.73 -3.82
C VAL A 93 6.04 -2.36 -5.24
N GLN A 94 6.21 -3.30 -6.16
CA GLN A 94 5.82 -3.14 -7.56
C GLN A 94 4.80 -4.20 -7.96
N VAL A 95 3.70 -3.73 -8.57
CA VAL A 95 2.71 -4.58 -9.22
C VAL A 95 2.91 -4.43 -10.73
N PRO A 96 3.18 -5.51 -11.48
CA PRO A 96 3.27 -5.44 -12.93
C PRO A 96 1.89 -5.20 -13.55
N ALA A 97 1.84 -4.91 -14.84
CA ALA A 97 0.59 -4.78 -15.59
C ALA A 97 -0.14 -6.14 -15.67
N CYS A 98 -0.98 -6.42 -14.67
CA CYS A 98 -1.67 -7.69 -14.54
C CYS A 98 -2.89 -7.76 -15.47
N PRO A 99 -3.14 -8.90 -16.13
CA PRO A 99 -4.30 -9.07 -17.01
C PRO A 99 -5.61 -9.01 -16.22
N ALA A 100 -6.67 -8.54 -16.86
CA ALA A 100 -8.02 -8.56 -16.31
C ALA A 100 -8.60 -9.99 -16.39
N PRO A 101 -9.07 -10.59 -15.29
CA PRO A 101 -10.06 -11.66 -15.42
C PRO A 101 -11.33 -11.06 -16.02
N SER A 102 -11.98 -11.78 -16.93
CA SER A 102 -13.17 -11.31 -17.67
C SER A 102 -14.18 -10.65 -16.74
N SER A 103 -14.58 -9.40 -17.04
CA SER A 103 -15.46 -8.49 -16.26
C SER A 103 -14.89 -7.72 -15.06
N SER A 104 -13.68 -8.02 -14.57
CA SER A 104 -13.07 -7.27 -13.45
C SER A 104 -12.19 -6.12 -13.95
N ALA A 105 -12.49 -4.88 -13.55
CA ALA A 105 -11.65 -3.73 -13.86
C ALA A 105 -10.55 -3.49 -12.82
N TRP A 106 -10.72 -4.04 -11.61
CA TRP A 106 -9.79 -3.86 -10.49
C TRP A 106 -9.38 -5.20 -9.89
N LEU A 107 -8.10 -5.32 -9.54
CA LEU A 107 -7.50 -6.46 -8.88
C LEU A 107 -7.21 -6.11 -7.42
N VAL A 108 -7.52 -7.03 -6.51
CA VAL A 108 -7.34 -6.83 -5.07
C VAL A 108 -6.16 -7.64 -4.57
N PHE A 109 -5.14 -6.97 -4.04
CA PHE A 109 -3.99 -7.61 -3.43
C PHE A 109 -4.05 -7.49 -1.92
N ALA A 110 -4.04 -8.63 -1.23
CA ALA A 110 -4.00 -8.68 0.23
C ALA A 110 -2.58 -8.39 0.74
N GLY A 111 -2.49 -7.45 1.68
CA GLY A 111 -1.23 -7.08 2.29
C GLY A 111 -1.43 -5.98 3.31
N GLY A 112 -0.45 -5.11 3.44
CA GLY A 112 -0.54 -3.95 4.31
C GLY A 112 0.78 -3.25 4.55
N THR A 113 0.74 -2.34 5.50
CA THR A 113 1.89 -1.51 5.91
C THR A 113 2.37 -1.93 7.28
N LEU A 114 3.68 -1.97 7.47
CA LEU A 114 4.31 -2.15 8.78
C LEU A 114 4.96 -0.85 9.23
N VAL A 115 4.85 -0.53 10.52
CA VAL A 115 5.46 0.65 11.14
C VAL A 115 6.10 0.28 12.48
N ALA A 116 7.16 1.00 12.84
CA ALA A 116 7.80 0.84 14.16
C ALA A 116 6.87 1.24 15.32
N GLN A 117 6.08 2.29 15.11
CA GLN A 117 5.18 2.92 16.08
C GLN A 117 3.94 3.46 15.34
N PRO A 118 2.79 3.63 16.01
CA PRO A 118 1.60 4.20 15.37
C PRO A 118 1.92 5.57 14.77
N ALA A 119 1.57 5.79 13.50
CA ALA A 119 1.92 7.03 12.81
C ALA A 119 1.05 7.33 11.58
N CYS A 120 1.12 8.57 11.10
CA CYS A 120 0.58 8.96 9.79
C CYS A 120 1.64 8.69 8.71
N LEU A 121 1.54 7.53 8.05
CA LEU A 121 2.51 7.03 7.09
C LEU A 121 2.31 7.71 5.71
N PRO A 122 3.28 8.48 5.21
CA PRO A 122 3.26 8.95 3.83
C PRO A 122 3.65 7.81 2.88
N LEU A 123 2.88 7.65 1.82
CA LEU A 123 3.20 6.77 0.71
C LEU A 123 3.23 7.57 -0.59
N ILE A 124 4.13 7.20 -1.50
CA ILE A 124 4.17 7.68 -2.87
C ILE A 124 3.59 6.59 -3.76
N VAL A 125 2.56 6.94 -4.53
CA VAL A 125 1.89 6.05 -5.48
C VAL A 125 2.22 6.52 -6.89
N ARG A 126 2.78 5.63 -7.70
CA ARG A 126 3.08 5.88 -9.11
C ARG A 126 2.36 4.88 -9.99
N SER A 127 1.72 5.38 -11.04
CA SER A 127 1.17 4.53 -12.10
C SER A 127 1.09 5.29 -13.41
N GLN A 128 1.56 4.67 -14.50
CA GLN A 128 1.48 5.21 -15.87
C GLN A 128 1.88 6.70 -16.00
N GLY A 129 3.00 7.08 -15.40
CA GLY A 129 3.51 8.46 -15.45
C GLY A 129 2.77 9.48 -14.57
N GLN A 130 1.86 9.02 -13.70
CA GLN A 130 1.24 9.84 -12.66
C GLN A 130 1.83 9.49 -11.32
N GLU A 131 2.03 10.50 -10.48
CA GLU A 131 2.48 10.36 -9.10
C GLU A 131 1.46 11.03 -8.17
N THR A 132 1.17 10.41 -7.04
CA THR A 132 0.34 11.00 -5.99
C THR A 132 0.86 10.60 -4.63
N GLN A 133 1.02 11.56 -3.74
CA GLN A 133 1.30 11.27 -2.33
C GLN A 133 -0.01 11.02 -1.59
N VAL A 134 -0.03 9.95 -0.79
CA VAL A 134 -1.13 9.65 0.12
C VAL A 134 -0.61 9.55 1.55
N ARG A 135 -1.50 9.77 2.51
CA ARG A 135 -1.22 9.58 3.93
C ARG A 135 -2.21 8.57 4.48
N LEU A 136 -1.70 7.55 5.17
CA LEU A 136 -2.49 6.53 5.86
C LEU A 136 -2.29 6.68 7.36
N GLY A 137 -3.39 6.84 8.11
CA GLY A 137 -3.32 6.78 9.57
C GLY A 137 -3.15 5.33 10.01
N VAL A 138 -1.98 4.95 10.51
CA VAL A 138 -1.66 3.57 10.95
C VAL A 138 -1.63 3.55 12.47
N GLY A 139 -2.68 3.00 13.10
CA GLY A 139 -2.86 2.98 14.55
C GLY A 139 -3.22 4.33 15.19
N VAL A 140 -3.02 5.45 14.48
CA VAL A 140 -3.40 6.82 14.88
C VAL A 140 -3.89 7.60 13.66
N PRO A 141 -4.75 8.63 13.83
CA PRO A 141 -5.21 9.44 12.71
C PRO A 141 -4.08 10.29 12.12
N CYS A 142 -4.16 10.53 10.82
CA CYS A 142 -3.42 11.63 10.23
C CYS A 142 -4.03 12.95 10.71
N GLY A 143 -3.24 13.78 11.40
CA GLY A 143 -3.67 15.14 11.72
C GLY A 143 -4.09 15.89 10.45
N SER A 144 -5.07 16.79 10.57
CA SER A 144 -5.38 17.73 9.49
C SER A 144 -4.08 18.42 9.06
N PRO A 145 -3.84 18.67 7.76
CA PRO A 145 -2.75 19.55 7.38
C PRO A 145 -3.01 20.90 8.07
N GLY A 146 -2.23 21.20 9.10
CA GLY A 146 -2.29 22.48 9.78
C GLY A 146 -1.75 23.54 8.84
N SER A 147 -2.58 24.54 8.56
CA SER A 147 -2.12 25.86 8.16
C SER A 147 -1.14 26.34 9.23
N SER A 148 0.13 26.47 8.88
CA SER A 148 1.12 27.25 9.60
C SER A 148 1.52 28.43 8.74
#